data_AF-A0A4Q7NS72-F1
#
_entry.id   AF-A0A4Q7NS72-F1
#
_cell.length_a   1.000
_cell.length_b   1.000
_cell.length_c   1.000
_cell.angle_alpha   90.00
_cell.angle_beta   90.00
_cell.angle_gamma   90.00
#
_symmetry.space_group_name_H-M   'P 1'
#
loop_
_entity.id
_entity.type
_entity.pdbx_description
1 polymer ?
#
loop_
_entity_poly.entity_id
_entity_poly.type
_entity_poly.pdbx_seq_one_letter_code
_entity_poly.pdbx_strand_id
1 'polypeptide(L)'
;MEFERSKVVAAPAERVFDVVSDVERMPSWLPTTERAAADGADHVHVEGERGSQPYEGDGLFRAQRDQLRLEWGSDRTGEYAGWLQIHHQAQDDRSEVVIHLSFFEELDERYRASRAQAVEAELEEALDTLAEQVAAG
;
A
#
# COMPACT_ATOMS: atom_id res chain seq x y z
N MET A 1 -13.59 -3.38 8.45
CA MET A 1 -13.49 -4.30 7.29
C MET A 1 -12.02 -4.58 7.09
N GLU A 2 -11.66 -5.79 6.70
CA GLU A 2 -10.26 -6.19 6.51
C GLU A 2 -10.11 -6.81 5.11
N PHE A 3 -9.03 -6.46 4.45
CA PHE A 3 -8.73 -6.86 3.08
C PHE A 3 -7.26 -7.26 3.02
N GLU A 4 -7.00 -8.40 2.39
CA GLU A 4 -5.64 -8.90 2.19
C GLU A 4 -5.51 -9.41 0.75
N ARG A 5 -4.38 -9.10 0.11
CA ARG A 5 -3.99 -9.66 -1.19
C ARG A 5 -2.52 -9.97 -1.19
N SER A 6 -2.11 -10.96 -1.99
CA SER A 6 -0.71 -11.25 -2.21
C SER A 6 -0.40 -11.46 -3.68
N LYS A 7 0.87 -11.20 -4.05
CA LYS A 7 1.38 -11.45 -5.39
C LYS A 7 2.85 -11.85 -5.35
N VAL A 8 3.22 -12.80 -6.20
CA VAL A 8 4.63 -13.13 -6.46
C VAL A 8 5.21 -12.13 -7.46
N VAL A 9 6.30 -11.49 -7.07
CA VAL A 9 7.05 -10.52 -7.88
C VAL A 9 8.33 -11.16 -8.37
N ALA A 10 8.66 -10.93 -9.65
CA ALA A 10 9.89 -11.41 -10.27
C ALA A 10 11.11 -10.53 -9.94
N ALA A 11 11.34 -10.31 -8.65
CA ALA A 11 12.53 -9.64 -8.14
C ALA A 11 12.87 -10.07 -6.71
N PRO A 12 14.14 -9.89 -6.28
CA PRO A 12 14.57 -10.09 -4.91
C PRO A 12 13.76 -9.23 -3.92
N ALA A 13 13.55 -9.76 -2.72
CA ALA A 13 12.70 -9.13 -1.70
C ALA A 13 13.21 -7.73 -1.29
N GLU A 14 14.52 -7.55 -1.18
CA GLU A 14 15.16 -6.28 -0.85
C GLU A 14 14.97 -5.25 -1.95
N ARG A 15 14.98 -5.69 -3.22
CA ARG A 15 14.73 -4.81 -4.35
C ARG A 15 13.30 -4.31 -4.34
N VAL A 16 12.33 -5.19 -4.06
CA VAL A 16 10.93 -4.77 -3.89
C VAL A 16 10.83 -3.79 -2.72
N PHE A 17 11.47 -4.09 -1.59
CA PHE A 17 11.46 -3.23 -0.41
C PHE A 17 11.98 -1.82 -0.70
N ASP A 18 13.11 -1.71 -1.39
CA ASP A 18 13.71 -0.42 -1.75
C ASP A 18 12.76 0.42 -2.64
N VAL A 19 11.86 -0.22 -3.42
CA VAL A 19 10.83 0.48 -4.20
C VAL A 19 9.65 0.91 -3.32
N VAL A 20 9.08 -0.01 -2.54
CA VAL A 20 7.87 0.30 -1.76
C VAL A 20 8.13 1.22 -0.56
N SER A 21 9.36 1.23 -0.03
CA SER A 21 9.74 2.06 1.12
C SER A 21 10.07 3.52 0.75
N ASP A 22 10.21 3.81 -0.54
CA ASP A 22 10.40 5.17 -1.05
C ASP A 22 9.03 5.85 -1.19
N VAL A 23 8.74 6.75 -0.24
CA VAL A 23 7.47 7.49 -0.18
C VAL A 23 7.21 8.25 -1.47
N GLU A 24 8.24 8.82 -2.10
CA GLU A 24 8.07 9.59 -3.34
C GLU A 24 7.71 8.70 -4.54
N ARG A 25 7.94 7.38 -4.43
CA ARG A 25 7.52 6.39 -5.43
C ARG A 25 6.15 5.79 -5.16
N MET A 26 5.53 6.03 -4.01
CA MET A 26 4.17 5.53 -3.72
C MET A 26 3.16 5.85 -4.83
N PRO A 27 3.10 7.07 -5.41
CA PRO A 27 2.17 7.40 -6.49
C PRO A 27 2.33 6.56 -7.75
N SER A 28 3.49 5.92 -7.96
CA SER A 28 3.69 5.12 -9.16
C SER A 28 2.96 3.79 -9.09
N TRP A 29 2.76 3.21 -7.91
CA TRP A 29 2.22 1.85 -7.77
C TRP A 29 0.99 1.75 -6.86
N LEU A 30 0.66 2.78 -6.07
CA LEU A 30 -0.59 2.82 -5.29
C LEU A 30 -1.68 3.55 -6.09
N PRO A 31 -2.77 2.85 -6.46
CA PRO A 31 -3.94 3.50 -7.03
C PRO A 31 -4.47 4.57 -6.08
N THR A 32 -5.07 5.62 -6.64
CA THR A 32 -5.65 6.77 -5.91
C THR A 32 -4.65 7.72 -5.23
N THR A 33 -3.35 7.44 -5.24
CA THR A 33 -2.32 8.35 -4.71
C THR A 33 -1.71 9.16 -5.86
N GLU A 34 -1.84 10.49 -5.81
CA GLU A 34 -1.24 11.37 -6.82
C GLU A 34 0.11 11.92 -6.35
N ARG A 35 0.23 12.21 -5.05
CA ARG A 35 1.44 12.72 -4.44
C ARG A 35 1.60 12.13 -3.04
N ALA A 36 2.81 11.72 -2.71
CA ALA A 36 3.18 11.37 -1.35
C ALA A 36 4.54 11.99 -1.03
N ALA A 37 4.68 12.56 0.14
CA ALA A 37 5.92 13.19 0.60
C ALA A 37 6.12 12.92 2.08
N ALA A 38 7.38 12.65 2.48
CA ALA A 38 7.72 12.55 3.89
C ALA A 38 7.55 13.91 4.58
N ASP A 39 6.89 13.94 5.74
CA ASP A 39 6.66 15.13 6.56
C ASP A 39 7.24 14.96 7.98
N GLY A 40 8.52 14.59 8.04
CA GLY A 40 9.22 14.32 9.29
C GLY A 40 9.43 12.83 9.55
N ALA A 41 9.80 12.49 10.79
CA ALA A 41 10.10 11.11 11.18
C ALA A 41 8.81 10.29 11.31
N ASP A 42 8.68 9.25 10.49
CA ASP A 42 7.50 8.36 10.41
C ASP A 42 6.18 9.04 10.02
N HIS A 43 6.24 10.26 9.47
CA HIS A 43 5.08 11.01 9.00
C HIS A 43 5.10 11.16 7.48
N VAL A 44 3.93 11.00 6.86
CA VAL A 44 3.73 11.17 5.42
C VAL A 44 2.54 12.08 5.17
N HIS A 45 2.69 12.93 4.17
CA HIS A 45 1.60 13.70 3.60
C HIS A 45 1.20 13.09 2.26
N VAL A 46 -0.09 12.80 2.09
CA VAL A 46 -0.64 12.14 0.89
C VAL A 46 -1.74 12.98 0.28
N GLU A 47 -1.66 13.18 -1.02
CA GLU A 47 -2.71 13.77 -1.85
C GLU A 47 -3.14 12.73 -2.90
N GLY A 48 -4.43 12.71 -3.20
CA GLY A 48 -4.97 11.76 -4.15
C GLY A 48 -6.39 12.07 -4.58
N GLU A 49 -6.90 11.23 -5.46
CA GLU A 49 -8.28 11.30 -5.92
C GLU A 49 -8.96 9.95 -5.71
N ARG A 50 -10.11 9.95 -5.02
CA ARG A 50 -10.95 8.77 -4.88
C ARG A 50 -12.25 8.98 -5.66
N GLY A 51 -12.37 8.27 -6.77
CA GLY A 51 -13.47 8.50 -7.72
C GLY A 51 -13.29 9.82 -8.46
N SER A 52 -13.99 10.87 -8.04
CA SER A 52 -13.85 12.24 -8.57
C SER A 52 -13.72 13.28 -7.46
N GLN A 53 -13.42 12.82 -6.25
CA GLN A 53 -13.26 13.66 -5.08
C GLN A 53 -11.78 13.69 -4.68
N PRO A 54 -11.13 14.86 -4.72
CA PRO A 54 -9.78 14.98 -4.21
C PRO A 54 -9.79 14.79 -2.69
N TYR A 55 -8.73 14.16 -2.19
CA TYR A 55 -8.46 14.05 -0.77
C TYR A 55 -7.02 14.43 -0.48
N GLU A 56 -6.81 14.95 0.71
CA GLU A 56 -5.51 15.32 1.26
C GLU A 56 -5.52 14.86 2.72
N GLY A 57 -4.43 14.23 3.15
CA GLY A 57 -4.34 13.69 4.51
C GLY A 57 -2.92 13.49 4.98
N ASP A 58 -2.74 13.71 6.28
CA ASP A 58 -1.52 13.34 6.97
C ASP A 58 -1.66 11.91 7.52
N GLY A 59 -0.57 11.18 7.51
CA GLY A 59 -0.53 9.79 7.91
C GLY A 59 0.76 9.43 8.62
N LEU A 60 0.76 8.24 9.19
CA LEU A 60 1.97 7.59 9.66
C LEU A 60 2.48 6.67 8.56
N PHE A 61 3.79 6.62 8.38
CA PHE A 61 4.46 5.69 7.48
C PHE A 61 5.74 5.19 8.13
N ARG A 62 5.85 3.88 8.33
CA ARG A 62 7.01 3.26 8.95
C ARG A 62 7.53 2.14 8.08
N ALA A 63 8.79 2.27 7.67
CA ALA A 63 9.51 1.24 6.92
C ALA A 63 10.55 0.55 7.82
N GLN A 64 10.47 -0.78 7.93
CA GLN A 64 11.34 -1.60 8.79
C GLN A 64 12.12 -2.59 7.90
N ARG A 65 13.30 -2.16 7.45
CA ARG A 65 14.10 -2.91 6.47
C ARG A 65 14.48 -4.31 6.92
N ASP A 66 14.88 -4.47 8.17
CA ASP A 66 15.28 -5.78 8.72
C ASP A 66 14.13 -6.80 8.76
N GLN A 67 12.89 -6.32 8.71
CA GLN A 67 11.68 -7.15 8.69
C GLN A 67 11.00 -7.18 7.32
N LEU A 68 11.50 -6.42 6.34
CA LEU A 68 10.86 -6.16 5.05
C LEU A 68 9.37 -5.81 5.19
N ARG A 69 9.09 -4.94 6.16
CA ARG A 69 7.75 -4.58 6.63
C ARG A 69 7.53 -3.08 6.48
N LEU A 70 6.39 -2.72 5.92
CA LEU A 70 5.89 -1.36 5.85
C LEU A 70 4.55 -1.29 6.57
N GLU A 71 4.33 -0.21 7.30
CA GLU A 71 3.10 0.03 8.03
C GLU A 71 2.67 1.48 7.83
N TRP A 72 1.38 1.70 7.62
CA TRP A 72 0.82 3.04 7.47
C TRP A 72 -0.58 3.14 8.07
N GLY A 73 -1.05 4.37 8.23
CA GLY A 73 -2.42 4.63 8.65
C GLY A 73 -2.71 6.12 8.76
N SER A 74 -3.99 6.46 8.86
CA SER A 74 -4.44 7.82 9.12
C SER A 74 -3.95 8.31 10.49
N ASP A 75 -3.35 9.50 10.56
CA ASP A 75 -2.73 10.02 11.79
C ASP A 75 -3.75 10.38 12.88
N ARG A 76 -4.83 11.08 12.50
CA ARG A 76 -5.76 11.78 13.39
C ARG A 76 -7.05 11.03 13.61
N THR A 77 -7.56 10.38 12.56
CA THR A 77 -8.89 9.78 12.59
C THR A 77 -8.84 8.31 13.00
N GLY A 78 -7.71 7.64 12.77
CA GLY A 78 -7.59 6.20 13.00
C GLY A 78 -8.62 5.40 12.21
N GLU A 79 -9.13 5.94 11.11
CA GLU A 79 -10.20 5.35 10.29
C GLU A 79 -9.70 4.18 9.45
N TYR A 80 -8.40 4.16 9.14
CA TYR A 80 -7.78 3.03 8.47
C TYR A 80 -6.31 2.85 8.86
N ALA A 81 -5.85 1.61 8.71
CA ALA A 81 -4.46 1.23 8.82
C ALA A 81 -4.14 0.17 7.77
N GLY A 82 -2.89 0.10 7.36
CA GLY A 82 -2.42 -0.89 6.41
C GLY A 82 -1.00 -1.33 6.69
N TRP A 83 -0.64 -2.45 6.08
CA TRP A 83 0.71 -2.92 6.09
C TRP A 83 1.03 -3.69 4.81
N LEU A 84 2.32 -3.73 4.49
CA LEU A 84 2.87 -4.52 3.41
C LEU A 84 4.04 -5.34 3.98
N GLN A 85 4.00 -6.65 3.73
CA GLN A 85 5.04 -7.59 4.11
C GLN A 85 5.62 -8.23 2.86
N ILE A 86 6.95 -8.29 2.79
CA ILE A 86 7.64 -8.99 1.72
C ILE A 86 8.30 -10.24 2.30
N HIS A 87 8.10 -11.36 1.62
CA HIS A 87 8.67 -12.65 1.95
C HIS A 87 9.65 -13.08 0.86
N HIS A 88 10.81 -13.58 1.29
CA HIS A 88 11.73 -14.27 0.39
C HIS A 88 11.07 -15.54 -0.15
N GLN A 89 11.31 -15.85 -1.41
CA GLN A 89 10.91 -17.12 -2.01
C GLN A 89 12.11 -18.08 -2.09
N ALA A 90 11.85 -19.33 -2.49
CA ALA A 90 12.91 -20.33 -2.65
C ALA A 90 13.90 -19.95 -3.77
N GLN A 91 13.46 -19.17 -4.76
CA GLN A 91 14.32 -18.56 -5.77
C GLN A 91 14.65 -17.13 -5.37
N ASP A 92 15.94 -16.80 -5.32
CA ASP A 92 16.43 -15.47 -4.88
C ASP A 92 16.01 -14.32 -5.81
N ASP A 93 15.60 -14.63 -7.05
CA ASP A 93 15.09 -13.67 -8.03
C ASP A 93 13.56 -13.44 -7.91
N ARG A 94 12.92 -13.98 -6.86
CA ARG A 94 11.49 -13.85 -6.61
C ARG A 94 11.20 -13.53 -5.15
N SER A 95 10.07 -12.86 -4.94
CA SER A 95 9.53 -12.56 -3.63
C SER A 95 8.01 -12.62 -3.65
N GLU A 96 7.40 -12.82 -2.48
CA GLU A 96 5.95 -12.67 -2.32
C GLU A 96 5.68 -11.40 -1.53
N VAL A 97 4.81 -10.56 -2.07
CA VAL A 97 4.35 -9.33 -1.44
C VAL A 97 2.93 -9.57 -0.95
N VAL A 98 2.68 -9.32 0.34
CA VAL A 98 1.36 -9.36 0.96
C VAL A 98 1.01 -7.94 1.38
N ILE A 99 -0.16 -7.46 0.98
CA ILE A 99 -0.71 -6.17 1.39
C ILE A 99 -2.02 -6.40 2.15
N HIS A 100 -2.18 -5.68 3.25
CA HIS A 100 -3.37 -5.72 4.09
C HIS A 100 -3.87 -4.31 4.40
N LEU A 101 -5.18 -4.14 4.37
CA LEU A 101 -5.88 -2.91 4.75
C LEU A 101 -7.01 -3.22 5.72
N SER A 102 -7.04 -2.50 6.84
CA SER A 102 -8.13 -2.49 7.81
C SER A 102 -8.80 -1.12 7.84
N PHE A 103 -10.11 -1.10 7.67
CA PHE A 103 -10.97 0.08 7.85
C PHE A 103 -11.81 -0.07 9.11
N PHE A 104 -11.83 0.95 9.95
CA PHE A 104 -12.47 0.92 11.27
C PHE A 104 -13.84 1.62 11.30
N GLU A 105 -14.26 2.25 10.20
CA GLU A 105 -15.56 2.93 10.08
C GLU A 105 -16.75 1.94 10.08
N GLU A 106 -17.86 2.36 10.71
CA GLU A 106 -19.15 1.67 10.58
C GLU A 106 -19.89 2.16 9.33
N LEU A 107 -20.12 1.25 8.38
CA LEU A 107 -20.88 1.48 7.16
C LEU A 107 -22.10 0.57 7.11
N ASP A 108 -23.15 1.03 6.44
CA ASP A 108 -24.30 0.18 6.14
C ASP A 108 -23.93 -0.95 5.16
N GLU A 109 -24.68 -2.05 5.20
CA GLU A 109 -24.31 -3.30 4.52
C GLU A 109 -24.17 -3.17 2.99
N ARG A 110 -25.01 -2.35 2.33
CA ARG A 110 -24.96 -2.22 0.87
C ARG A 110 -23.72 -1.45 0.43
N TYR A 111 -23.41 -0.36 1.13
CA TYR A 111 -22.19 0.41 0.87
C TYR A 111 -20.94 -0.36 1.31
N ARG A 112 -21.05 -1.20 2.34
CA ARG A 112 -19.99 -2.12 2.77
C ARG A 112 -19.57 -3.07 1.65
N ALA A 113 -20.54 -3.72 0.99
CA ALA A 113 -20.26 -4.67 -0.09
C ALA A 113 -19.64 -4.01 -1.33
N SER A 114 -20.15 -2.85 -1.76
CA SER A 114 -19.57 -2.13 -2.91
C SER A 114 -18.17 -1.59 -2.60
N ARG A 115 -17.95 -1.03 -1.40
CA ARG A 115 -16.63 -0.58 -0.96
C ARG A 115 -15.65 -1.74 -0.84
N ALA A 116 -16.10 -2.90 -0.37
CA ALA A 116 -15.27 -4.10 -0.31
C ALA A 116 -14.75 -4.50 -1.69
N GLN A 117 -15.64 -4.61 -2.68
CA GLN A 117 -15.24 -4.95 -4.04
C GLN A 117 -14.27 -3.92 -4.65
N ALA A 118 -14.50 -2.62 -4.42
CA ALA A 118 -13.63 -1.57 -4.91
C ALA A 118 -12.21 -1.66 -4.30
N VAL A 119 -12.11 -1.80 -2.97
CA VAL A 119 -10.82 -1.93 -2.27
C VAL A 119 -10.07 -3.18 -2.73
N GLU A 120 -10.76 -4.31 -2.90
CA GLU A 120 -10.12 -5.53 -3.37
C GLU A 120 -9.51 -5.37 -4.77
N ALA A 121 -10.21 -4.69 -5.68
CA ALA A 121 -9.70 -4.40 -7.02
C ALA A 121 -8.53 -3.42 -6.99
N GLU A 122 -8.60 -2.37 -6.16
CA GLU A 122 -7.50 -1.41 -5.97
C GLU A 122 -6.24 -2.10 -5.43
N LEU A 123 -6.37 -3.04 -4.48
CA LEU A 123 -5.23 -3.81 -3.97
C LEU A 123 -4.60 -4.72 -5.02
N GLU A 124 -5.42 -5.35 -5.86
CA GLU A 124 -4.95 -6.18 -6.96
C GLU A 124 -4.20 -5.35 -8.01
N GLU A 125 -4.77 -4.21 -8.42
CA GLU A 125 -4.13 -3.26 -9.35
C GLU A 125 -2.80 -2.72 -8.80
N ALA A 126 -2.75 -2.41 -7.50
CA ALA A 126 -1.53 -1.94 -6.85
C ALA A 126 -0.39 -2.96 -6.93
N LEU A 127 -0.69 -4.22 -6.59
CA LEU A 127 0.29 -5.32 -6.66
C LEU A 127 0.71 -5.61 -8.10
N ASP A 128 -0.21 -5.50 -9.05
CA ASP A 128 0.08 -5.67 -10.47
C ASP A 128 1.07 -4.63 -10.97
N THR A 129 0.77 -3.36 -10.70
CA THR A 129 1.60 -2.21 -11.09
C THR A 129 2.98 -2.28 -10.43
N LEU A 130 3.04 -2.63 -9.14
CA LEU A 130 4.29 -2.82 -8.41
C LEU A 130 5.15 -3.91 -9.05
N ALA A 131 4.56 -5.05 -9.38
CA ALA A 131 5.29 -6.17 -9.97
C ALA A 131 5.91 -5.79 -11.33
N GLU A 132 5.18 -5.03 -12.15
CA GLU A 132 5.67 -4.54 -13.44
C GLU A 132 6.82 -3.54 -13.28
N GLN A 133 6.70 -2.58 -12.37
CA GLN A 133 7.73 -1.56 -12.15
C GLN A 133 9.03 -2.15 -11.61
N VAL A 134 8.93 -3.07 -10.67
CA VAL A 134 10.11 -3.71 -10.10
C VAL A 134 10.82 -4.59 -11.15
N ALA A 135 10.06 -5.26 -12.02
CA ALA A 135 10.61 -6.08 -13.10
C ALA A 135 11.26 -5.26 -14.24
N ALA A 136 10.82 -4.01 -14.44
CA ALA A 136 11.32 -3.14 -15.49
C ALA A 136 12.60 -2.36 -15.12
N GLY A 137 12.90 -2.23 -13.82
CA GLY A 137 14.13 -1.59 -13.33
C GLY A 137 15.32 -2.53 -13.32
#